data_AF-A0AAD7G827-F1
#
_entry.id   AF-A0AAD7G827-F1
#
_cell.length_a   1.000
_cell.length_b   1.000
_cell.length_c   1.000
_cell.angle_alpha   90.00
_cell.angle_beta   90.00
_cell.angle_gamma   90.00
#
_symmetry.space_group_name_H-M   'P 1'
#
loop_
_entity.id
_entity.type
_entity.pdbx_description
1 polymer ?
#
loop_
_entity_poly.entity_id
_entity_poly.type
_entity_poly.pdbx_seq_one_letter_code
_entity_poly.pdbx_strand_id
1 'polypeptide(L)'
;MALLRFPNEILLKIFSHLALKALISSQGVSQLWQGLVPLAELGLTWRALLEFYIRVIDEPVFLRTRPWVLDHFRPFDREAYIDAIRDQHNYVPHEFRMSIIELPEKAVVGCAWPGFPNGRRGNNADGASQKVVRSLARECSSICPVIP
;
A
#
# COMPACT_ATOMS: atom_id res chain seq x y z
N MET A 1 3.28 27.66 0.71
CA MET A 1 2.12 27.11 1.46
C MET A 1 0.84 27.87 1.13
N ALA A 2 0.29 27.73 -0.09
CA ALA A 2 -0.95 28.44 -0.47
C ALA A 2 -2.22 27.60 -0.23
N LEU A 3 -2.10 26.27 -0.13
CA LEU A 3 -3.24 25.35 -0.03
C LEU A 3 -3.97 25.41 1.33
N LEU A 4 -3.32 25.84 2.41
CA LEU A 4 -3.92 25.97 3.75
C LEU A 4 -4.94 27.12 3.88
N ARG A 5 -5.12 27.94 2.83
CA ARG A 5 -6.07 29.06 2.83
C ARG A 5 -7.40 28.69 2.16
N PHE A 6 -7.53 27.49 1.60
CA PHE A 6 -8.79 27.05 1.01
C PHE A 6 -9.78 26.58 2.07
N PRO A 7 -11.09 26.78 1.85
CA PRO A 7 -12.13 26.16 2.67
C PRO A 7 -11.99 24.64 2.71
N ASN A 8 -12.44 24.02 3.81
CA ASN A 8 -12.35 22.58 4.02
C ASN A 8 -13.04 21.79 2.90
N GLU A 9 -14.16 22.29 2.38
CA GLU A 9 -14.93 21.68 1.30
C GLU A 9 -14.10 21.55 0.02
N ILE A 10 -13.30 22.56 -0.29
CA ILE A 10 -12.39 22.56 -1.45
C ILE A 10 -11.26 21.56 -1.23
N LEU A 11 -10.71 21.51 -0.01
CA LEU A 11 -9.66 20.54 0.34
C LEU A 11 -10.17 19.10 0.24
N LEU A 12 -11.37 18.82 0.75
CA LEU A 12 -12.01 17.51 0.64
C LEU A 12 -12.21 17.09 -0.83
N LYS A 13 -12.62 18.04 -1.68
CA LYS A 13 -12.76 17.77 -3.12
C LYS A 13 -11.42 17.48 -3.77
N ILE A 14 -10.37 18.24 -3.43
CA ILE A 14 -9.01 17.98 -3.90
C ILE A 14 -8.58 16.57 -3.48
N PHE A 15 -8.76 16.20 -2.21
CA PHE A 15 -8.41 14.87 -1.70
C PHE A 15 -9.16 13.74 -2.42
N SER A 16 -10.43 13.92 -2.79
CA SER A 16 -11.18 12.91 -3.57
C SER A 16 -10.59 12.61 -4.95
N HIS A 17 -9.71 13.48 -5.47
CA HIS A 17 -9.06 13.33 -6.78
C HIS A 17 -7.57 12.97 -6.69
N LEU A 18 -7.02 12.83 -5.49
CA LEU A 18 -5.61 12.48 -5.31
C LEU A 18 -5.38 10.97 -5.47
N ALA A 19 -4.26 10.61 -6.09
CA ALA A 19 -3.73 9.25 -6.08
C ALA A 19 -3.28 8.84 -4.66
N LEU A 20 -3.19 7.54 -4.39
CA LEU A 20 -2.86 7.00 -3.05
C LEU A 20 -1.52 7.55 -2.54
N LYS A 21 -0.51 7.65 -3.39
CA LYS A 21 0.81 8.20 -3.00
C LYS A 21 0.69 9.64 -2.51
N ALA A 22 -0.18 10.44 -3.13
CA ALA A 22 -0.44 11.82 -2.73
C ALA A 22 -1.30 11.87 -1.45
N LEU A 23 -2.25 10.95 -1.27
CA LEU A 23 -3.03 10.79 -0.04
C LEU A 23 -2.18 10.32 1.15
N ILE A 24 -1.18 9.48 0.91
CA ILE A 24 -0.21 9.07 1.93
C ILE A 24 0.67 10.27 2.30
N SER A 25 1.14 11.00 1.28
CA SER A 25 2.01 12.17 1.51
C SER A 25 1.27 13.29 2.24
N SER A 26 -0.03 13.49 1.97
CA SER A 26 -0.86 14.51 2.61
C SER A 26 -1.00 14.29 4.12
N GLN A 27 -0.97 13.03 4.59
CA GLN A 27 -0.99 12.69 6.02
C GLN A 27 0.23 13.27 6.77
N GLY A 28 1.37 13.44 6.09
CA GLY A 28 2.60 13.99 6.67
C GLY A 28 2.73 15.52 6.58
N VAL A 29 1.78 16.23 5.95
CA VAL A 29 1.89 17.68 5.70
C VAL A 29 1.49 18.50 6.92
N SER A 30 0.36 18.17 7.56
CA SER A 30 -0.12 18.87 8.75
C SER A 30 -1.19 18.05 9.48
N GLN A 31 -1.39 18.32 10.77
CA GLN A 31 -2.48 17.71 11.55
C GLN A 31 -3.87 17.98 10.95
N LEU A 32 -4.06 19.15 10.34
CA LEU A 32 -5.30 19.49 9.63
C LEU A 32 -5.56 18.52 8.47
N TRP A 33 -4.53 18.27 7.66
CA TRP A 33 -4.64 17.37 6.50
C TRP A 33 -4.86 15.93 6.94
N GLN A 34 -4.17 15.50 8.00
CA GLN A 34 -4.37 14.19 8.61
C GLN A 34 -5.83 13.97 9.08
N GLY A 35 -6.48 15.00 9.64
CA GLY A 35 -7.89 14.93 10.04
C GLY A 35 -8.88 15.02 8.88
N LEU A 36 -8.54 15.71 7.79
CA LEU A 36 -9.44 15.91 6.64
C LEU A 36 -9.42 14.76 5.64
N VAL A 37 -8.28 14.10 5.42
CA VAL A 37 -8.17 13.02 4.43
C VAL A 37 -9.17 11.88 4.67
N PRO A 38 -9.40 11.39 5.91
CA PRO A 38 -10.42 10.38 6.17
C PRO A 38 -11.86 10.84 5.88
N LEU A 39 -12.10 12.15 5.96
CA LEU A 39 -13.42 12.75 5.71
C LEU A 39 -13.70 12.97 4.22
N ALA A 40 -12.68 12.85 3.36
CA ALA A 40 -12.87 12.99 1.93
C ALA A 40 -13.72 11.86 1.36
N GLU A 41 -14.48 12.15 0.30
CA GLU A 41 -15.27 11.18 -0.48
C GLU A 41 -14.35 10.30 -1.33
N LEU A 42 -13.54 9.49 -0.67
CA LEU A 42 -12.71 8.48 -1.28
C LEU A 42 -13.57 7.25 -1.63
N GLY A 43 -13.37 6.69 -2.82
CA GLY A 43 -13.94 5.39 -3.17
C GLY A 43 -13.51 4.30 -2.17
N LEU A 44 -14.34 3.26 -2.01
CA LEU A 44 -14.12 2.18 -1.04
C LEU A 44 -12.71 1.58 -1.14
N THR A 45 -12.23 1.36 -2.36
CA THR A 45 -10.89 0.83 -2.65
C THR A 45 -9.78 1.74 -2.15
N TRP A 46 -9.86 3.05 -2.42
CA TRP A 46 -8.84 4.01 -2.00
C TRP A 46 -8.79 4.15 -0.47
N ARG A 47 -9.95 4.09 0.19
CA ARG A 47 -10.01 4.05 1.67
C ARG A 47 -9.36 2.78 2.20
N ALA A 48 -9.75 1.62 1.69
CA ALA A 48 -9.18 0.35 2.12
C ALA A 48 -7.66 0.29 1.93
N LEU A 49 -7.14 0.79 0.80
CA LEU A 49 -5.70 0.86 0.53
C LEU A 49 -4.97 1.83 1.46
N LEU A 50 -5.57 3.00 1.73
CA LEU A 50 -4.99 3.98 2.64
C LEU A 50 -4.97 3.49 4.09
N GLU A 51 -6.07 2.92 4.57
CA GLU A 51 -6.17 2.30 5.90
C GLU A 51 -5.19 1.14 6.04
N PHE A 52 -5.11 0.29 5.02
CA PHE A 52 -4.13 -0.80 4.96
C PHE A 52 -2.71 -0.26 5.08
N TYR A 53 -2.35 0.77 4.31
CA TYR A 53 -1.03 1.39 4.36
C TYR A 53 -0.73 1.96 5.75
N ILE A 54 -1.65 2.73 6.33
CA ILE A 54 -1.48 3.36 7.66
C ILE A 54 -1.25 2.28 8.72
N ARG A 55 -2.05 1.22 8.70
CA ARG A 55 -1.89 0.11 9.64
C ARG A 55 -0.57 -0.63 9.44
N VAL A 56 -0.15 -0.85 8.20
CA VAL A 56 1.13 -1.49 7.89
C VAL A 56 2.31 -0.69 8.45
N ILE A 57 2.33 0.63 8.28
CA ILE A 57 3.44 1.45 8.77
C ILE A 57 3.49 1.56 10.29
N ASP A 58 2.33 1.42 10.96
CA ASP A 58 2.20 1.45 12.42
C ASP A 58 2.65 0.14 13.07
N GLU A 59 2.61 -0.97 12.33
CA GLU A 59 3.04 -2.27 12.82
C GLU A 59 4.56 -2.32 13.11
N PRO A 60 5.00 -2.71 14.32
CA PRO A 60 6.42 -2.78 14.68
C PRO A 60 7.25 -3.68 13.75
N VAL A 61 6.63 -4.68 13.14
CA VAL A 61 7.29 -5.58 12.18
C VAL A 61 7.72 -4.86 10.91
N PHE A 62 7.03 -3.78 10.52
CA PHE A 62 7.39 -2.98 9.35
C PHE A 62 8.77 -2.35 9.55
N LEU A 63 9.00 -1.68 10.67
CA LEU A 63 10.30 -1.08 11.00
C LEU A 63 11.41 -2.15 11.10
N ARG A 64 11.11 -3.31 11.70
CA ARG A 64 12.08 -4.41 11.82
C ARG A 64 12.50 -5.01 10.48
N THR A 65 11.56 -5.13 9.54
CA THR A 65 11.81 -5.75 8.23
C THR A 65 12.32 -4.76 7.19
N ARG A 66 12.21 -3.45 7.46
CA ARG A 66 12.59 -2.37 6.54
C ARG A 66 14.04 -2.43 6.04
N PRO A 67 15.08 -2.66 6.87
CA PRO A 67 16.45 -2.74 6.36
C PRO A 67 16.60 -3.87 5.35
N TRP A 68 16.08 -5.06 5.68
CA TRP A 68 16.11 -6.21 4.79
C TRP A 68 15.35 -5.95 3.49
N VAL A 69 14.17 -5.33 3.58
CA VAL A 69 13.36 -4.94 2.41
C VAL A 69 14.15 -4.02 1.50
N LEU A 70 14.82 -2.99 2.04
CA LEU A 70 15.58 -2.05 1.24
C LEU A 70 16.81 -2.71 0.57
N ASP A 71 17.47 -3.63 1.25
CA ASP A 71 18.64 -4.35 0.71
C ASP A 71 18.28 -5.38 -0.37
N HIS A 72 17.08 -5.95 -0.30
CA HIS A 72 16.62 -7.01 -1.20
C HIS A 72 15.60 -6.51 -2.23
N PHE A 73 15.33 -5.22 -2.23
CA PHE A 73 14.40 -4.60 -3.17
C PHE A 73 14.98 -4.69 -4.58
N ARG A 74 14.23 -5.30 -5.50
CA ARG A 74 14.59 -5.36 -6.92
C ARG A 74 13.66 -4.46 -7.73
N PRO A 75 14.15 -3.85 -8.82
CA PRO A 75 13.28 -3.20 -9.80
C PRO A 75 12.16 -4.16 -10.19
N PHE A 76 10.92 -3.69 -10.05
CA PHE A 76 9.72 -4.46 -10.33
C PHE A 76 8.89 -3.70 -11.36
N ASP A 77 8.77 -4.27 -12.56
CA ASP A 77 7.92 -3.74 -13.60
C ASP A 77 6.47 -4.13 -13.29
N ARG A 78 5.70 -3.14 -12.81
CA ARG A 78 4.32 -3.33 -12.35
C ARG A 78 3.40 -3.62 -13.53
N GLU A 79 3.60 -2.90 -14.63
CA GLU A 79 2.82 -3.00 -15.85
C GLU A 79 3.02 -4.36 -16.49
N ALA A 80 4.28 -4.80 -16.64
CA ALA A 80 4.58 -6.13 -17.16
C ALA A 80 4.01 -7.25 -16.27
N TYR A 81 3.99 -7.06 -14.95
CA TYR A 81 3.35 -8.01 -14.03
C TYR A 81 1.84 -8.08 -14.21
N ILE A 82 1.17 -6.94 -14.36
CA ILE A 82 -0.28 -6.89 -14.62
C ILE A 82 -0.60 -7.52 -15.97
N ASP A 83 0.20 -7.24 -17.00
CA ASP A 83 0.04 -7.85 -18.32
C ASP A 83 0.23 -9.37 -18.26
N ALA A 84 1.27 -9.86 -17.55
CA ALA A 84 1.50 -11.29 -17.35
C ALA A 84 0.33 -11.98 -16.60
N ILE A 85 -0.26 -11.33 -15.61
CA ILE A 85 -1.46 -11.84 -14.93
C ILE A 85 -2.67 -11.83 -15.87
N ARG A 86 -2.85 -10.78 -16.67
CA ARG A 86 -3.94 -10.71 -17.66
C ARG A 86 -3.82 -11.82 -18.71
N ASP A 87 -2.60 -12.20 -19.07
CA ASP A 87 -2.36 -13.29 -20.01
C ASP A 87 -2.63 -14.67 -19.38
N GLN A 88 -2.44 -14.81 -18.05
CA GLN A 88 -2.72 -16.03 -17.29
C GLN A 88 -4.19 -16.16 -16.85
N HIS A 89 -4.90 -15.03 -16.72
CA HIS A 89 -6.26 -14.98 -16.19
C HIS A 89 -7.16 -14.08 -17.04
N ASN A 90 -8.33 -14.59 -17.40
CA ASN A 90 -9.31 -13.87 -18.22
C ASN A 90 -9.79 -12.53 -17.62
N TYR A 91 -9.58 -12.28 -16.33
CA TYR A 91 -10.02 -11.05 -15.68
C TYR A 91 -9.10 -10.66 -14.53
N VAL A 92 -8.67 -9.40 -14.53
CA VAL A 92 -7.94 -8.76 -13.43
C VAL A 92 -8.85 -7.69 -12.83
N PRO A 93 -9.27 -7.81 -11.55
CA PRO A 93 -10.08 -6.80 -10.90
C PRO A 93 -9.40 -5.42 -10.93
N HIS A 94 -10.18 -4.38 -11.20
CA HIS A 94 -9.65 -3.01 -11.25
C HIS A 94 -8.94 -2.61 -9.94
N GLU A 95 -9.50 -3.03 -8.80
CA GLU A 95 -8.95 -2.78 -7.47
C GLU A 95 -7.57 -3.41 -7.29
N PHE A 96 -7.38 -4.63 -7.80
CA PHE A 96 -6.09 -5.31 -7.80
C PHE A 96 -5.07 -4.59 -8.68
N ARG A 97 -5.49 -4.17 -9.87
CA ARG A 97 -4.61 -3.39 -10.76
C ARG A 97 -4.18 -2.08 -10.09
N MET A 98 -5.13 -1.37 -9.47
CA MET A 98 -4.84 -0.12 -8.76
C MET A 98 -3.90 -0.34 -7.59
N SER A 99 -4.12 -1.38 -6.78
CA SER A 99 -3.25 -1.65 -5.63
C SER A 99 -1.80 -1.88 -6.05
N ILE A 100 -1.55 -2.66 -7.11
CA ILE A 100 -0.20 -2.91 -7.61
C ILE A 100 0.48 -1.62 -8.11
N ILE A 101 -0.25 -0.78 -8.85
CA ILE A 101 0.27 0.49 -9.41
C ILE A 101 0.55 1.52 -8.30
N GLU A 102 -0.37 1.63 -7.36
CA GLU A 102 -0.45 2.74 -6.42
C GLU A 102 0.31 2.47 -5.12
N LEU A 103 0.39 1.22 -4.67
CA LEU A 103 1.14 0.88 -3.47
C LEU A 103 2.62 1.28 -3.64
N PRO A 104 3.18 2.02 -2.67
CA PRO A 104 4.60 2.28 -2.67
C PRO A 104 5.34 0.95 -2.49
N GLU A 105 6.27 0.65 -3.38
CA GLU A 105 7.12 -0.55 -3.34
C GLU A 105 7.79 -0.77 -1.96
N LYS A 106 8.13 0.34 -1.30
CA LYS A 106 8.80 0.37 0.01
C LYS A 106 7.84 0.20 1.19
N ALA A 107 6.54 0.16 0.94
CA ALA A 107 5.49 0.05 1.94
C ALA A 107 5.07 -1.40 2.21
N VAL A 108 5.72 -2.36 1.58
CA VAL A 108 5.27 -3.76 1.64
C VAL A 108 5.97 -4.48 2.78
N VAL A 109 5.16 -5.13 3.63
CA VAL A 109 5.67 -6.00 4.69
C VAL A 109 6.01 -7.36 4.12
N GLY A 110 7.26 -7.76 4.29
CA GLY A 110 7.72 -9.15 4.33
C GLY A 110 7.14 -10.11 3.29
N CYS A 111 7.69 -10.06 2.06
CA CYS A 111 7.57 -11.13 1.06
C CYS A 111 6.19 -11.30 0.37
N ALA A 112 5.22 -10.41 0.60
CA ALA A 112 3.93 -10.44 -0.13
C ALA A 112 3.94 -9.62 -1.43
N TRP A 113 5.01 -8.84 -1.69
CA TRP A 113 5.16 -8.11 -2.94
C TRP A 113 5.79 -9.00 -4.03
N PRO A 114 5.33 -8.93 -5.28
CA PRO A 114 5.92 -9.71 -6.38
C PRO A 114 7.38 -9.34 -6.68
N GLY A 115 7.82 -8.13 -6.27
CA GLY A 115 9.21 -7.67 -6.42
C GLY A 115 10.22 -8.27 -5.43
N PHE A 116 9.79 -9.14 -4.50
CA PHE A 116 10.72 -9.86 -3.62
C PHE A 116 11.02 -11.26 -4.17
N PRO A 117 12.24 -11.78 -3.97
CA PRO A 117 12.56 -13.16 -4.37
C PRO A 117 11.67 -14.16 -3.62
N ASN A 118 11.05 -15.08 -4.38
CA ASN A 118 10.29 -16.25 -3.90
C ASN A 118 11.21 -17.27 -3.20
N GLY A 119 11.89 -16.86 -2.12
CA GLY A 119 12.94 -17.68 -1.56
C GLY A 119 13.84 -16.92 -0.63
N ARG A 120 13.35 -16.71 0.59
CA ARG A 120 14.05 -16.82 1.89
C ARG A 120 13.39 -15.84 2.84
N ARG A 121 12.49 -16.40 3.66
CA ARG A 121 12.02 -15.77 4.89
C ARG A 121 13.27 -15.31 5.64
N GLY A 122 13.42 -14.00 5.86
CA GLY A 122 14.43 -13.52 6.77
C GLY A 122 14.21 -14.19 8.12
N ASN A 123 15.13 -15.07 8.52
CA ASN A 123 15.07 -15.81 9.79
C ASN A 123 15.21 -14.90 11.04
N ASN A 124 15.22 -13.57 10.86
CA ASN A 124 15.35 -12.57 11.93
C ASN A 124 14.01 -12.09 12.53
N ALA A 125 12.88 -12.65 12.07
CA ALA A 125 11.57 -12.34 12.63
C ALA A 125 11.16 -13.44 13.62
N ASP A 126 11.02 -13.08 14.89
CA ASP A 126 10.49 -13.96 15.94
C ASP A 126 9.13 -14.54 15.50
N GLY A 127 8.75 -15.72 16.00
CA GLY A 127 7.53 -16.42 15.56
C GLY A 127 6.23 -15.58 15.62
N ALA A 128 6.16 -14.58 16.50
CA ALA A 128 5.08 -13.60 16.58
C ALA A 128 5.05 -12.64 15.38
N SER A 129 6.19 -12.08 14.99
CA SER A 129 6.32 -11.23 13.79
C SER A 129 5.97 -12.00 12.53
N GLN A 130 6.30 -13.30 12.48
CA GLN A 130 5.95 -14.14 11.33
C GLN A 130 4.45 -14.39 11.19
N LYS A 131 3.69 -14.43 12.30
CA LYS A 131 2.21 -14.47 12.26
C LYS A 131 1.64 -13.15 11.74
N VAL A 132 2.16 -12.02 12.19
CA VAL A 132 1.74 -10.69 11.72
C VAL A 132 2.01 -10.52 10.23
N VAL A 133 3.22 -10.86 9.75
CA VAL A 133 3.53 -10.85 8.31
C VAL A 133 2.57 -11.73 7.52
N ARG A 134 2.21 -12.93 8.01
CA ARG A 134 1.23 -13.80 7.34
C ARG A 134 -0.20 -13.26 7.39
N SER A 135 -0.54 -12.49 8.42
CA SER A 135 -1.85 -11.83 8.53
C SER A 135 -1.93 -10.69 7.54
N LEU A 136 -0.92 -9.81 7.54
CA LEU A 136 -0.79 -8.70 6.61
C LEU A 136 -0.69 -9.19 5.16
N ALA A 137 0.04 -10.29 4.91
CA ALA A 137 0.09 -10.92 3.59
C ALA A 137 -1.27 -11.47 3.15
N ARG A 138 -2.04 -12.10 4.05
CA ARG A 138 -3.40 -12.55 3.74
C ARG A 138 -4.37 -11.39 3.49
N GLU A 139 -4.18 -10.28 4.19
CA GLU A 139 -5.02 -9.09 4.02
C GLU A 139 -4.64 -8.32 2.76
N CYS A 140 -3.34 -8.23 2.44
CA CYS A 140 -2.84 -7.91 1.11
C CYS A 140 -3.50 -8.81 0.07
N SER A 141 -3.58 -10.13 0.31
CA SER A 141 -4.26 -11.07 -0.60
C SER A 141 -5.78 -10.87 -0.64
N SER A 142 -6.41 -10.34 0.41
CA SER A 142 -7.85 -10.05 0.42
C SER A 142 -8.17 -8.77 -0.32
N ILE A 143 -7.28 -7.77 -0.26
CA ILE A 143 -7.38 -6.50 -0.97
C ILE A 143 -6.87 -6.66 -2.42
N CYS A 144 -5.92 -7.58 -2.61
CA CYS A 144 -5.26 -7.90 -3.86
C CYS A 144 -5.26 -9.43 -4.00
N PRO A 145 -6.34 -10.08 -4.49
CA PRO A 145 -6.36 -11.53 -4.67
C PRO A 145 -5.08 -11.99 -5.35
N VAL A 146 -4.23 -12.70 -4.60
CA VAL A 146 -3.11 -13.44 -5.18
C VAL A 146 -3.78 -14.52 -5.98
N ILE A 147 -3.83 -14.33 -7.29
CA ILE A 147 -4.29 -15.40 -8.17
C ILE A 147 -3.20 -16.49 -8.08
N PRO A 148 -3.56 -17.73 -7.71
CA PRO A 148 -2.62 -18.77 -7.33
C PRO A 148 -1.61 -19.14 -8.41
#